data_AF-A0A956ISL3-F1
#
_entry.id   AF-A0A956ISL3-F1
#
_cell.length_a   1.000
_cell.length_b   1.000
_cell.length_c   1.000
_cell.angle_alpha   90.00
_cell.angle_beta   90.00
_cell.angle_gamma   90.00
#
_symmetry.space_group_name_H-M   'P 1'
#
loop_
_entity.id
_entity.type
_entity.pdbx_description
1 polymer ?
#
loop_
_entity_poly.entity_id
_entity_poly.type
_entity_poly.pdbx_seq_one_letter_code
_entity_poly.pdbx_strand_id
1 'polypeptide(L)' 'AAFSARERAALAFAEQVTLISQGPPTDACWAELAEHFSEEERVNLFAVLVAINGWNRIAVSFGLQPEVKGEPRDASAA' A
#
# COMPACT_ATOMS: atom_id res chain seq x y z
N ALA A 1 2.21 -22.22 -3.89
CA ALA A 1 1.73 -21.01 -3.19
C ALA A 1 1.64 -19.87 -4.19
N ALA A 2 0.66 -18.96 -4.08
CA ALA A 2 0.46 -17.86 -5.04
C ALA A 2 1.52 -16.74 -4.96
N PHE A 3 2.22 -16.62 -3.83
CA PHE A 3 3.29 -15.64 -3.58
C PHE A 3 4.56 -16.32 -3.06
N SER A 4 5.72 -15.79 -3.44
CA SER A 4 7.05 -16.13 -2.93
C SER A 4 7.27 -15.63 -1.49
N ALA A 5 8.37 -16.05 -0.86
CA ALA A 5 8.73 -15.56 0.48
C ALA A 5 8.97 -14.04 0.49
N ARG A 6 9.74 -13.56 -0.49
CA ARG A 6 9.99 -12.13 -0.70
C ARG A 6 8.70 -11.32 -0.87
N GLU A 7 7.75 -11.79 -1.67
CA GLU A 7 6.46 -11.09 -1.85
C GLU A 7 5.63 -11.09 -0.57
N ARG A 8 5.62 -12.19 0.19
CA ARG A 8 4.90 -12.24 1.48
C ARG A 8 5.50 -11.28 2.51
N ALA A 9 6.82 -11.17 2.58
CA ALA A 9 7.50 -10.21 3.46
C ALA A 9 7.12 -8.75 3.11
N ALA A 10 7.08 -8.42 1.81
CA ALA A 10 6.64 -7.10 1.36
C ALA A 10 5.17 -6.81 1.70
N LEU A 11 4.28 -7.78 1.50
CA LEU A 11 2.85 -7.64 1.82
C LEU A 11 2.63 -7.48 3.33
N ALA A 12 3.33 -8.24 4.17
CA ALA A 12 3.25 -8.10 5.62
C ALA A 12 3.71 -6.72 6.10
N PHE A 13 4.80 -6.21 5.51
CA PHE A 13 5.27 -4.85 5.80
C PHE A 13 4.29 -3.79 5.30
N ALA A 14 3.71 -3.96 4.11
CA ALA A 14 2.71 -3.07 3.54
C ALA A 14 1.46 -2.95 4.42
N GLU A 15 0.99 -4.06 5.01
CA GLU A 15 -0.13 -4.09 5.95
C GLU A 15 0.15 -3.19 7.16
N GLN A 16 1.30 -3.37 7.82
CA GLN A 16 1.66 -2.59 9.02
C GLN A 16 1.88 -1.10 8.71
N VAL A 17 2.50 -0.77 7.58
CA VAL A 17 2.65 0.63 7.13
C VAL A 17 1.31 1.27 6.78
N THR A 18 0.37 0.51 6.22
CA THR A 18 -0.97 1.03 5.87
C THR A 18 -1.81 1.27 7.12
N LEU A 19 -1.73 0.37 8.10
CA LEU A 19 -2.40 0.45 9.40
C LEU A 19 -1.58 1.20 10.46
N ILE A 20 -0.75 2.17 10.06
CA ILE A 20 0.18 2.88 10.95
C ILE A 20 -0.48 3.53 12.19
N SER A 21 -1.78 3.83 12.11
CA SER A 21 -2.55 4.35 13.26
C SER A 21 -2.71 3.32 14.39
N GLN A 22 -2.54 2.03 14.11
CA GLN A 22 -2.57 0.94 15.09
C GLN A 22 -1.19 0.68 15.71
N GLY A 23 -0.12 1.23 15.12
CA GLY A 23 1.25 1.11 15.58
C GLY A 23 2.26 1.09 14.43
N PRO A 24 3.55 1.32 14.71
CA PRO A 24 4.61 1.20 13.71
C PRO A 24 4.85 -0.27 13.33
N PRO A 25 5.53 -0.53 12.20
CA PRO A 25 5.97 -1.87 11.87
C PRO A 25 6.86 -2.47 12.96
N THR A 26 6.57 -3.71 13.37
CA THR A 26 7.29 -4.44 14.42
C THR A 26 8.72 -4.77 14.00
N ASP A 27 9.62 -4.91 14.97
CA ASP A 27 11.01 -5.32 14.72
C ASP A 27 11.11 -6.66 13.99
N ALA A 28 10.21 -7.61 14.30
CA ALA A 28 10.13 -8.89 13.61
C ALA A 28 9.76 -8.74 12.13
N CYS A 29 8.83 -7.83 11.81
CA CYS A 29 8.46 -7.53 10.43
C CYS A 29 9.62 -6.86 9.66
N TRP A 30 10.36 -5.97 10.31
CA TRP A 30 11.57 -5.38 9.75
C TRP A 30 12.68 -6.41 9.50
N ALA A 31 12.89 -7.32 10.44
CA ALA A 31 13.88 -8.40 10.32
C ALA A 31 13.53 -9.32 9.14
N GLU A 32 12.29 -9.81 9.06
CA GLU A 32 11.83 -10.64 7.94
C GLU A 32 11.98 -9.91 6.60
N LEU A 33 11.61 -8.63 6.51
CA LEU A 33 11.78 -7.86 5.29
C LEU A 33 13.25 -7.76 4.88
N ALA A 34 14.16 -7.59 5.83
CA ALA A 34 15.60 -7.50 5.60
C ALA A 34 16.23 -8.81 5.12
N GLU A 35 15.62 -9.97 5.37
CA GLU A 35 16.08 -11.25 4.83
C GLU A 35 15.92 -11.32 3.30
N HIS A 36 14.91 -10.62 2.76
CA HIS A 36 14.57 -10.68 1.35
C HIS A 36 14.92 -9.43 0.56
N PHE A 37 15.09 -8.27 1.19
CA PHE A 37 15.29 -6.97 0.52
C PHE A 37 16.58 -6.28 0.97
N SER A 38 17.31 -5.69 0.02
CA SER A 38 18.43 -4.80 0.33
C SER A 38 17.96 -3.52 1.05
N GLU A 39 18.88 -2.73 1.59
CA GLU A 39 18.53 -1.42 2.16
C GLU A 39 17.87 -0.49 1.14
N GLU A 40 18.44 -0.36 -0.06
CA GLU A 40 17.87 0.44 -1.14
C GLU A 40 16.47 -0.05 -1.53
N GLU A 41 16.28 -1.36 -1.65
CA GLU A 41 14.98 -1.92 -2.02
C GLU A 41 13.92 -1.69 -0.92
N ARG A 42 14.31 -1.71 0.36
CA ARG A 42 13.41 -1.38 1.47
C ARG A 42 12.98 0.08 1.44
N VAL A 43 13.89 1.01 1.16
CA VAL A 43 13.56 2.43 0.98
C VAL A 43 12.62 2.62 -0.21
N ASN A 44 12.91 1.97 -1.34
CA ASN A 44 12.07 2.02 -2.53
C ASN A 44 10.66 1.46 -2.26
N LEU A 45 10.56 0.33 -1.55
CA LEU A 45 9.29 -0.24 -1.13
C LEU A 45 8.51 0.75 -0.25
N PHE A 46 9.17 1.31 0.77
CA PHE A 46 8.54 2.29 1.66
C PHE A 46 8.04 3.53 0.89
N ALA A 47 8.80 4.03 -0.08
CA ALA A 47 8.39 5.17 -0.90
C ALA A 47 7.10 4.88 -1.70
N VAL A 48 6.98 3.68 -2.29
CA VAL A 48 5.77 3.25 -2.99
C VAL A 48 4.58 3.14 -2.03
N LEU A 49 4.81 2.59 -0.83
CA LEU A 49 3.77 2.45 0.20
C LEU A 49 3.25 3.81 0.67
N VAL A 50 4.14 4.78 0.88
CA VAL A 50 3.77 6.16 1.23
C VAL A 50 2.98 6.81 0.09
N ALA A 51 3.44 6.64 -1.16
CA ALA A 51 2.77 7.21 -2.32
C ALA A 51 1.33 6.69 -2.46
N ILE A 52 1.11 5.37 -2.40
CA ILE A 52 -0.25 4.81 -2.52
C ILE A 52 -1.13 5.16 -1.32
N ASN A 53 -0.57 5.20 -0.11
CA ASN A 53 -1.29 5.65 1.07
C ASN A 53 -1.72 7.12 0.98
N GLY A 54 -0.87 7.98 0.41
CA GLY A 54 -1.20 9.38 0.13
C GLY A 54 -2.32 9.50 -0.91
N TRP A 55 -2.19 8.80 -2.03
CA TRP A 55 -3.19 8.81 -3.10
C TRP A 55 -4.55 8.27 -2.66
N ASN A 56 -4.59 7.18 -1.88
CA ASN A 56 -5.82 6.63 -1.34
C ASN A 56 -6.55 7.65 -0.45
N ARG A 57 -5.81 8.39 0.38
CA ARG A 57 -6.39 9.45 1.24
C ARG A 57 -6.95 10.60 0.41
N ILE A 58 -6.24 11.03 -0.63
CA ILE A 58 -6.71 12.08 -1.55
C ILE A 58 -7.99 11.61 -2.25
N ALA A 59 -7.95 10.46 -2.93
CA ALA A 59 -9.05 9.97 -3.74
C ALA A 59 -10.33 9.77 -2.91
N VAL A 60 -10.22 9.10 -1.77
CA VAL A 60 -11.37 8.85 -0.89
C VAL A 60 -11.90 10.15 -0.28
N SER A 61 -11.03 11.06 0.16
CA SER A 61 -11.47 12.33 0.79
C SER A 61 -12.18 13.26 -0.19
N PHE A 62 -11.82 13.21 -1.48
CA PHE A 62 -12.48 13.99 -2.53
C PHE A 62 -13.61 13.21 -3.24
N GLY A 63 -13.96 12.02 -2.77
CA GLY A 63 -15.04 11.21 -3.36
C GLY A 63 -14.76 10.75 -4.79
N LEU A 64 -13.49 10.68 -5.21
CA LEU A 64 -13.10 10.23 -6.54
C LEU A 64 -13.49 8.76 -6.73
N GLN A 65 -14.41 8.49 -7.64
CA GLN A 65 -14.82 7.13 -8.00
C GLN A 65 -14.02 6.65 -9.21
N PRO A 66 -13.59 5.37 -9.25
CA PRO A 66 -13.05 4.78 -10.45
C PRO A 66 -14.13 4.74 -11.55
N GLU A 67 -13.71 4.89 -12.80
CA GLU A 67 -14.63 4.71 -13.93
C GLU A 67 -15.11 3.26 -13.98
N VAL A 68 -16.41 3.06 -13.89
CA VAL A 68 -17.02 1.75 -14.14
C VAL A 68 -17.05 1.56 -15.66
N LYS A 69 -16.16 0.70 -16.16
CA LYS A 69 -16.04 0.43 -17.58
C LYS A 69 -17.35 -0.21 -18.09
N GLY A 70 -18.19 0.57 -18.76
CA GLY A 70 -19.48 0.14 -19.32
C GLY A 70 -20.71 0.91 -18.84
N GLU A 71 -20.58 1.79 -17.84
CA GLU A 71 -21.69 2.66 -17.37
C GLU A 71 -21.49 4.11 -17.83
N PRO A 72 -22.55 4.81 -18.29
CA PRO A 72 -22.46 6.24 -18.57
C PRO A 72 -22.14 7.00 -17.29
N ARG A 73 -21.21 7.95 -17.36
CA ARG A 73 -20.92 8.87 -16.24
C ARG A 73 -22.18 9.70 -15.97
N ASP A 74 -22.86 9.42 -14.86
CA ASP A 74 -24.04 10.18 -14.47
C ASP A 74 -23.63 11.61 -14.08
N ALA A 75 -23.92 12.56 -14.97
CA ALA A 75 -23.46 13.95 -14.86
C ALA A 75 -24.29 14.80 -13.87
N SER A 76 -25.20 14.20 -13.10
CA SER A 76 -26.14 14.92 -12.22
C SER A 76 -25.65 15.13 -10.79
N ALA A 77 -24.48 14.60 -10.41
CA ALA A 77 -23.97 14.63 -9.04
C ALA A 77 -22.91 15.74 -8.78
N ALA A 78 -22.93 16.83 -9.55
CA ALA A 78 -22.09 18.02 -9.32
C ALA A 78 -22.94 19.22 -8.92
#